data_AF-A0A356ZB71-F1
#
_entry.id   AF-A0A356ZB71-F1
#
_cell.length_a   1.000
_cell.length_b   1.000
_cell.length_c   1.000
_cell.angle_alpha   90.00
_cell.angle_beta   90.00
_cell.angle_gamma   90.00
#
_symmetry.space_group_name_H-M   'P 1'
#
loop_
_entity.id
_entity.type
_entity.pdbx_description
1 polymer ?
#
loop_
_entity_poly.entity_id
_entity_poly.type
_entity_poly.pdbx_seq_one_letter_code
_entity_poly.pdbx_strand_id
1 'polypeptide(L)'
;MLSAVPVIKSLDYDGTMVYAVWRPVSAPVTGYTLTLASDSGSSVTVSSERPYASVPLNMQTASGTYTVYVQAIHGIASGPKSDGKNPVKPGLYYSTEAANAPALKPANSMLPVQPFETRCLLPELYQTPPALLPSVGPFALKSLTGAGNMKYYLAFTPSNPVWKFDAAPFRSSIAVDYVNFLTALE
;
A
#
# COMPACT_ATOMS: atom_id res chain seq x y z
N MET A 1 36.28 11.81 2.75
CA MET A 1 35.33 10.81 2.21
C MET A 1 34.08 10.83 3.06
N LEU A 2 32.89 10.83 2.45
CA LEU A 2 31.66 10.56 3.20
C LEU A 2 31.61 9.07 3.54
N SER A 3 31.72 8.74 4.83
CA SER A 3 31.60 7.37 5.33
C SER A 3 30.21 7.06 5.91
N ALA A 4 29.36 8.09 6.06
CA ALA A 4 28.08 7.92 6.72
C ALA A 4 27.02 7.34 5.77
N VAL A 5 26.31 6.30 6.24
CA VAL A 5 25.28 5.57 5.50
C VAL A 5 23.89 6.02 5.98
N PRO A 6 23.06 6.62 5.11
CA PRO A 6 21.67 6.92 5.46
C PRO A 6 20.86 5.64 5.71
N VAL A 7 19.83 5.72 6.57
CA VAL A 7 18.95 4.57 6.85
C VAL A 7 17.52 4.93 6.46
N ILE A 8 16.96 4.24 5.47
CA ILE A 8 15.55 4.39 5.06
C ILE A 8 14.65 4.00 6.24
N LYS A 9 13.78 4.92 6.62
CA LYS A 9 12.84 4.81 7.75
C LYS A 9 11.46 4.40 7.32
N SER A 10 10.96 5.04 6.28
CA SER A 10 9.72 4.68 5.62
C SER A 10 9.94 4.70 4.12
N LEU A 11 9.25 3.76 3.47
CA LEU A 11 9.18 3.66 2.03
C LEU A 11 7.76 3.28 1.69
N ASP A 12 7.12 4.15 0.92
CA ASP A 12 5.74 4.00 0.50
C ASP A 12 5.62 4.22 -1.01
N TYR A 13 4.56 3.67 -1.58
CA TYR A 13 4.26 3.75 -3.00
C TYR A 13 2.76 3.94 -3.17
N ASP A 14 2.35 4.88 -4.01
CA ASP A 14 0.92 5.19 -4.22
C ASP A 14 0.35 4.68 -5.55
N GLY A 15 1.18 4.03 -6.37
CA GLY A 15 0.85 3.63 -7.74
C GLY A 15 1.51 4.48 -8.82
N THR A 16 2.13 5.60 -8.45
CA THR A 16 2.79 6.53 -9.38
C THR A 16 4.10 7.10 -8.86
N MET A 17 4.22 7.24 -7.54
CA MET A 17 5.34 7.87 -6.86
C MET A 17 5.80 7.01 -5.70
N VAL A 18 7.11 6.86 -5.58
CA VAL A 18 7.74 6.30 -4.39
C VAL A 18 8.12 7.43 -3.46
N TYR A 19 7.72 7.33 -2.20
CA TYR A 19 8.02 8.29 -1.14
C TYR A 19 8.98 7.66 -0.14
N ALA A 20 10.15 8.26 0.02
CA ALA A 20 11.16 7.79 0.95
C ALA A 20 11.46 8.85 2.01
N VAL A 21 11.52 8.41 3.27
CA VAL A 21 12.05 9.19 4.38
C VAL A 21 13.18 8.40 5.01
N TRP A 22 14.28 9.06 5.37
CA TRP A 22 15.44 8.42 5.99
C TRP A 22 15.94 9.18 7.20
N ARG A 23 16.79 8.53 8.00
CA ARG A 23 17.53 9.21 9.06
C ARG A 23 18.61 10.10 8.43
N PRO A 24 18.68 11.40 8.75
CA PRO A 24 19.82 12.22 8.36
C PRO A 24 21.08 11.71 9.04
N VAL A 25 22.23 11.90 8.40
CA VAL A 25 23.52 11.44 8.92
C VAL A 25 24.36 12.60 9.45
N SER A 26 25.13 12.36 10.50
CA SER A 26 26.03 13.33 11.12
C SER A 26 27.36 13.38 10.37
N ALA A 27 27.43 14.24 9.36
CA ALA A 27 28.63 14.60 8.60
C ALA A 27 28.38 15.95 7.90
N PRO A 28 29.40 16.64 7.35
CA PRO A 28 29.14 17.74 6.43
C PRO A 28 28.45 17.14 5.19
N VAL A 29 27.12 17.18 5.17
CA VAL A 29 26.26 16.66 4.10
C VAL A 29 25.56 17.86 3.50
N THR A 30 25.66 18.04 2.19
CA THR A 30 24.95 19.10 1.46
C THR A 30 23.60 18.63 0.91
N GLY A 31 23.35 17.32 0.97
CA GLY A 31 22.06 16.72 0.60
C GLY A 31 22.15 15.21 0.46
N TYR A 32 21.22 14.64 -0.29
CA TYR A 32 21.10 13.22 -0.53
C TYR A 32 20.70 12.95 -1.98
N THR A 33 21.02 11.76 -2.48
CA THR A 33 20.41 11.21 -3.68
C THR A 33 19.53 10.02 -3.31
N LEU A 34 18.31 10.00 -3.84
CA LEU A 34 17.40 8.87 -3.81
C LEU A 34 17.43 8.22 -5.19
N THR A 35 17.85 6.96 -5.27
CA THR A 35 17.86 6.22 -6.53
C THR A 35 16.87 5.07 -6.46
N LEU A 36 16.03 4.99 -7.49
CA LEU A 36 15.19 3.85 -7.81
C LEU A 36 15.83 3.09 -8.97
N ALA A 37 16.24 1.84 -8.74
CA ALA A 37 16.83 0.97 -9.74
C ALA A 37 15.90 -0.21 -10.04
N SER A 38 15.75 -0.56 -11.32
CA SER A 38 15.12 -1.81 -11.75
C SER A 38 16.15 -2.92 -11.93
N ASP A 39 15.71 -4.17 -11.81
CA ASP A 39 16.49 -5.35 -12.19
C ASP A 39 16.87 -5.38 -13.68
N SER A 40 16.10 -4.71 -14.55
CA SER A 40 16.43 -4.49 -15.97
C SER A 40 17.59 -3.50 -16.19
N GLY A 41 18.16 -2.93 -15.13
CA GLY A 41 19.32 -2.04 -15.17
C GLY A 41 18.99 -0.56 -15.40
N SER A 42 17.70 -0.20 -15.52
CA SER A 42 17.29 1.20 -15.57
C SER A 42 17.31 1.83 -14.18
N SER A 43 17.65 3.12 -14.08
CA SER A 43 17.53 3.83 -12.81
C SER A 43 17.08 5.27 -12.97
N VAL A 44 16.35 5.76 -11.97
CA VAL A 44 15.97 7.16 -11.82
C VAL A 44 16.55 7.66 -10.51
N THR A 45 17.27 8.78 -10.56
CA THR A 45 17.89 9.40 -9.38
C THR A 45 17.38 10.81 -9.22
N VAL A 46 16.99 11.17 -7.99
CA VAL A 46 16.62 12.54 -7.61
C VAL A 46 17.49 13.01 -6.47
N SER A 47 17.80 14.30 -6.43
CA SER A 47 18.56 14.94 -5.34
C SER A 47 17.62 15.66 -4.39
N SER A 48 17.95 15.67 -3.10
CA SER A 48 17.21 16.39 -2.07
C SER A 48 18.14 16.91 -0.99
N GLU A 49 17.98 18.16 -0.57
CA GLU A 49 18.70 18.72 0.59
C GLU A 49 18.14 18.22 1.92
N ARG A 50 16.96 17.60 1.90
CA ARG A 50 16.22 17.16 3.08
C ARG A 50 16.25 15.64 3.21
N PRO A 51 15.98 15.08 4.41
CA PRO A 51 16.00 13.65 4.64
C PRO A 51 14.73 12.92 4.12
N TYR A 52 14.17 13.43 3.03
CA TYR A 52 13.04 12.86 2.32
C TYR A 52 13.08 13.28 0.84
N ALA A 53 12.54 12.44 -0.03
CA ALA A 53 12.33 12.72 -1.44
C ALA A 53 11.27 11.78 -2.02
N SER A 54 10.78 12.14 -3.20
CA SER A 54 9.95 11.26 -4.02
C SER A 54 10.57 11.03 -5.38
N VAL A 55 10.36 9.84 -5.93
CA VAL A 55 10.85 9.46 -7.27
C VAL A 55 9.71 8.78 -8.03
N PRO A 56 9.48 9.13 -9.30
CA PRO A 56 8.40 8.53 -10.09
C PRO A 56 8.66 7.05 -10.36
N LEU A 57 7.61 6.24 -10.22
CA LEU A 57 7.56 4.84 -10.60
C LEU A 57 6.19 4.54 -11.20
N ASN A 58 6.12 4.49 -12.53
CA ASN A 58 4.91 4.10 -13.23
C ASN A 58 4.88 2.58 -13.48
N MET A 59 4.13 1.85 -12.65
CA MET A 59 3.92 0.39 -12.78
C MET A 59 3.14 -0.04 -14.02
N GLN A 60 2.68 0.89 -14.87
CA GLN A 60 2.14 0.57 -16.19
C GLN A 60 3.24 0.11 -17.17
N THR A 61 4.41 0.75 -17.12
CA THR A 61 5.56 0.40 -17.98
C THR A 61 6.65 -0.33 -17.20
N ALA A 62 6.64 -0.20 -15.88
CA ALA A 62 7.54 -0.91 -15.01
C ALA A 62 7.15 -2.39 -14.88
N SER A 63 8.10 -3.26 -15.21
CA SER A 63 8.03 -4.69 -14.96
C SER A 63 9.29 -5.12 -14.22
N GLY A 64 9.17 -6.16 -13.39
CA GLY A 64 10.28 -6.65 -12.58
C GLY A 64 10.33 -6.06 -11.18
N THR A 65 11.48 -6.25 -10.54
CA THR A 65 11.74 -5.85 -9.16
C THR A 65 12.44 -4.50 -9.11
N TYR A 66 12.04 -3.69 -8.14
CA TYR A 66 12.59 -2.36 -7.91
C TYR A 66 13.33 -2.32 -6.57
N THR A 67 14.45 -1.62 -6.56
CA THR A 67 15.23 -1.37 -5.34
C THR A 67 15.47 0.12 -5.19
N VAL A 68 15.12 0.64 -4.04
CA VAL A 68 15.39 2.02 -3.62
C VAL A 68 16.57 2.02 -2.66
N TYR A 69 17.50 2.93 -2.89
CA TYR A 69 18.58 3.22 -1.94
C TYR A 69 18.86 4.73 -1.90
N VAL A 70 19.45 5.17 -0.79
CA VAL A 70 19.80 6.56 -0.54
C VAL A 70 21.30 6.69 -0.32
N GLN A 71 21.92 7.74 -0.86
CA GLN A 71 23.30 8.12 -0.56
C GLN A 71 23.32 9.56 -0.04
N ALA A 72 24.18 9.84 0.94
CA ALA A 72 24.47 11.21 1.32
C ALA A 72 25.46 11.84 0.32
N ILE A 73 25.34 13.14 0.05
CA ILE A 73 26.24 13.88 -0.85
C ILE A 73 26.93 15.04 -0.13
N HIS A 74 28.14 15.35 -0.56
CA HIS A 74 28.87 16.57 -0.20
C HIS A 74 29.64 17.08 -1.41
N GLY A 75 29.19 18.22 -1.95
CA GLY A 75 29.70 18.69 -3.24
C GLY A 75 29.47 17.63 -4.33
N ILE A 76 30.56 17.20 -4.98
CA ILE A 76 30.51 16.17 -6.04
C ILE A 76 30.67 14.73 -5.53
N ALA A 77 30.93 14.55 -4.22
CA ALA A 77 31.19 13.24 -3.65
C ALA A 77 29.90 12.62 -3.08
N SER A 78 29.68 11.34 -3.39
CA SER A 78 28.61 10.52 -2.81
C SER A 78 29.18 9.56 -1.78
N GLY A 79 28.49 9.41 -0.66
CA GLY A 79 28.77 8.38 0.34
C GLY A 79 28.29 6.99 -0.07
N PRO A 80 28.46 5.98 0.79
CA PRO A 80 27.93 4.64 0.58
C PRO A 80 26.40 4.60 0.46
N LYS A 81 25.88 3.62 -0.29
CA LYS A 81 24.45 3.35 -0.41
C LYS A 81 23.89 2.80 0.91
N SER A 82 22.67 3.21 1.25
CA SER A 82 21.85 2.52 2.23
C SER A 82 21.56 1.08 1.81
N ASP A 83 21.04 0.27 2.73
CA ASP A 83 20.38 -0.98 2.38
C ASP A 83 19.29 -0.73 1.33
N GLY A 84 19.23 -1.60 0.33
CA GLY A 84 18.20 -1.59 -0.69
C GLY A 84 16.84 -1.99 -0.11
N LYS A 85 15.79 -1.27 -0.50
CA LYS A 85 14.41 -1.57 -0.10
C LYS A 85 13.51 -1.65 -1.32
N ASN A 86 12.66 -2.67 -1.40
CA ASN A 86 11.65 -2.77 -2.44
C ASN A 86 10.49 -1.81 -2.10
N PRO A 87 10.20 -0.79 -2.93
CA PRO A 87 9.08 0.11 -2.69
C PRO A 87 7.72 -0.52 -3.01
N VAL A 88 7.71 -1.55 -3.85
CA VAL A 88 6.49 -2.18 -4.37
C VAL A 88 6.09 -3.35 -3.46
N LYS A 89 5.05 -3.13 -2.64
CA LYS A 89 4.45 -4.17 -1.77
C LYS A 89 3.21 -4.79 -2.43
N PRO A 90 2.84 -6.05 -2.10
CA PRO A 90 1.54 -6.58 -2.47
C PRO A 90 0.42 -5.62 -2.04
N GLY A 91 -0.42 -5.21 -2.98
CA GLY A 91 -1.47 -4.23 -2.74
C GLY A 91 -2.20 -3.84 -4.02
N LEU A 92 -3.28 -3.08 -3.86
CA LEU A 92 -3.99 -2.42 -4.96
C LEU A 92 -3.56 -0.96 -5.02
N TYR A 93 -3.27 -0.49 -6.23
CA TYR A 93 -2.81 0.87 -6.49
C TYR A 93 -3.64 1.51 -7.58
N TYR A 94 -3.74 2.84 -7.56
CA TYR A 94 -4.48 3.58 -8.57
C TYR A 94 -3.94 3.32 -9.97
N SER A 95 -4.84 3.06 -10.90
CA SER A 95 -4.54 2.98 -12.32
C SER A 95 -4.71 4.36 -12.94
N THR A 96 -3.69 4.82 -13.67
CA THR A 96 -3.79 6.03 -14.50
C THR A 96 -4.11 5.73 -15.97
N GLU A 97 -4.64 4.53 -16.27
CA GLU A 97 -4.99 4.12 -17.63
C GLU A 97 -6.30 4.75 -18.12
N ALA A 98 -6.57 4.61 -19.42
CA ALA A 98 -7.81 5.08 -20.04
C ALA A 98 -9.06 4.44 -19.39
N ALA A 99 -10.23 5.06 -19.61
CA ALA A 99 -11.50 4.75 -18.94
C ALA A 99 -11.98 3.28 -18.98
N ASN A 100 -11.39 2.45 -19.83
CA ASN A 100 -11.74 1.04 -20.00
C ASN A 100 -10.86 0.08 -19.18
N ALA A 101 -9.88 0.59 -18.44
CA ALA A 101 -9.03 -0.21 -17.55
C ALA A 101 -9.56 -0.20 -16.11
N PRO A 102 -9.27 -1.25 -15.30
CA PRO A 102 -9.59 -1.23 -13.87
C PRO A 102 -8.97 0.00 -13.19
N ALA A 103 -9.75 0.71 -12.38
CA ALA A 103 -9.29 1.89 -11.64
C ALA A 103 -8.25 1.56 -10.55
N LEU A 104 -8.18 0.30 -10.14
CA LEU A 104 -7.19 -0.24 -9.21
C LEU A 104 -6.51 -1.47 -9.81
N LYS A 105 -5.19 -1.58 -9.65
CA LYS A 105 -4.41 -2.73 -10.14
C LYS A 105 -3.48 -3.31 -9.07
N PRO A 106 -3.16 -4.61 -9.14
CA PRO A 106 -2.11 -5.21 -8.33
C PRO A 106 -0.76 -4.53 -8.60
N ALA A 107 0.00 -4.23 -7.56
CA ALA A 107 1.43 -3.88 -7.72
C ALA A 107 2.27 -5.03 -8.27
N ASN A 108 1.89 -6.27 -7.98
CA ASN A 108 2.65 -7.44 -8.38
C ASN A 108 1.72 -8.66 -8.49
N SER A 109 2.24 -9.70 -9.12
CA SER A 109 1.58 -11.02 -9.22
C SER A 109 1.50 -11.77 -7.88
N MET A 110 2.00 -11.17 -6.78
CA MET A 110 1.93 -11.76 -5.44
C MET A 110 0.63 -11.40 -4.69
N LEU A 111 -0.30 -10.67 -5.32
CA LEU A 111 -1.66 -10.65 -4.78
C LEU A 111 -2.20 -12.09 -4.76
N PRO A 112 -3.01 -12.46 -3.74
CA PRO A 112 -3.67 -13.74 -3.72
C PRO A 112 -4.46 -13.95 -5.01
N VAL A 113 -4.54 -15.21 -5.47
CA VAL A 113 -5.35 -15.58 -6.64
C VAL A 113 -6.77 -15.08 -6.41
N GLN A 114 -7.29 -14.31 -7.37
CA GLN A 114 -8.67 -13.80 -7.30
C GLN A 114 -9.65 -14.96 -7.22
N PRO A 115 -10.74 -14.84 -6.44
CA PRO A 115 -11.09 -13.71 -5.57
C PRO A 115 -10.30 -13.67 -4.25
N PHE A 116 -9.82 -12.49 -3.81
CA PHE A 116 -9.25 -12.30 -2.47
C PHE A 116 -10.24 -11.58 -1.55
N GLU A 117 -10.29 -12.00 -0.28
CA GLU A 117 -11.11 -11.36 0.76
C GLU A 117 -10.47 -10.04 1.21
N THR A 118 -11.20 -8.94 1.06
CA THR A 118 -10.85 -7.66 1.69
C THR A 118 -11.35 -7.67 3.14
N ARG A 119 -10.56 -7.09 4.06
CA ARG A 119 -10.88 -7.03 5.49
C ARG A 119 -10.76 -5.60 6.01
N CYS A 120 -11.75 -5.13 6.74
CA CYS A 120 -11.66 -3.93 7.56
C CYS A 120 -11.51 -4.36 9.02
N LEU A 121 -10.37 -4.04 9.65
CA LEU A 121 -10.11 -4.44 11.04
C LEU A 121 -10.92 -3.58 12.01
N LEU A 122 -11.49 -4.22 13.03
CA LEU A 122 -12.35 -3.59 14.01
C LEU A 122 -11.88 -3.88 15.45
N PRO A 123 -12.02 -2.91 16.36
CA PRO A 123 -11.74 -3.12 17.79
C PRO A 123 -12.81 -4.03 18.42
N GLU A 124 -12.76 -4.22 19.73
CA GLU A 124 -13.81 -4.91 20.50
C GLU A 124 -15.18 -4.23 20.27
N LEU A 125 -16.15 -4.98 19.73
CA LEU A 125 -17.50 -4.47 19.47
C LEU A 125 -18.52 -4.89 20.52
N TYR A 126 -18.26 -5.99 21.23
CA TYR A 126 -19.19 -6.60 22.18
C TYR A 126 -18.55 -6.76 23.54
N GLN A 127 -19.29 -6.45 24.61
CA GLN A 127 -18.90 -6.85 25.97
C GLN A 127 -19.13 -8.35 26.20
N THR A 128 -20.15 -8.91 25.56
CA THR A 128 -20.43 -10.36 25.50
C THR A 128 -20.79 -10.70 24.06
N PRO A 129 -19.92 -11.43 23.33
CA PRO A 129 -20.17 -11.73 21.92
C PRO A 129 -21.45 -12.55 21.73
N PRO A 130 -22.25 -12.28 20.68
CA PRO A 130 -23.40 -13.11 20.34
C PRO A 130 -22.94 -14.50 19.87
N ALA A 131 -23.83 -15.49 20.00
CA ALA A 131 -23.54 -16.86 19.58
C ALA A 131 -23.26 -16.98 18.06
N LEU A 132 -23.85 -16.09 17.26
CA LEU A 132 -23.60 -15.95 15.84
C LEU A 132 -23.26 -14.50 15.54
N LEU A 133 -22.12 -14.27 14.88
CA LEU A 133 -21.75 -12.93 14.42
C LEU A 133 -22.58 -12.56 13.18
N PRO A 134 -22.93 -11.27 13.00
CA PRO A 134 -23.72 -10.83 11.86
C PRO A 134 -23.10 -11.14 10.51
N SER A 135 -23.92 -11.63 9.59
CA SER A 135 -23.56 -11.87 8.19
C SER A 135 -24.76 -11.56 7.30
N VAL A 136 -24.69 -10.46 6.56
CA VAL A 136 -25.78 -9.93 5.73
C VAL A 136 -25.23 -9.52 4.37
N GLY A 137 -25.79 -10.09 3.30
CA GLY A 137 -25.37 -9.79 1.93
C GLY A 137 -23.87 -10.04 1.72
N PRO A 138 -23.08 -9.06 1.24
CA PRO A 138 -21.64 -9.20 1.08
C PRO A 138 -20.85 -9.01 2.38
N PHE A 139 -21.49 -8.58 3.48
CA PHE A 139 -20.85 -8.16 4.73
C PHE A 139 -20.90 -9.29 5.77
N ALA A 140 -19.76 -9.66 6.33
CA ALA A 140 -19.71 -10.61 7.44
C ALA A 140 -18.75 -10.12 8.53
N LEU A 141 -19.21 -10.05 9.77
CA LEU A 141 -18.34 -9.82 10.91
C LEU A 141 -17.69 -11.15 11.30
N LYS A 142 -16.37 -11.14 11.43
CA LYS A 142 -15.59 -12.32 11.83
C LYS A 142 -14.68 -11.98 13.01
N SER A 143 -14.47 -12.93 13.90
CA SER A 143 -13.51 -12.81 15.00
C SER A 143 -12.08 -12.86 14.46
N LEU A 144 -11.20 -12.07 15.07
CA LEU A 144 -9.78 -12.01 14.76
C LEU A 144 -8.95 -12.52 15.94
N THR A 145 -8.19 -13.59 15.72
CA THR A 145 -7.27 -14.13 16.74
C THR A 145 -5.88 -13.52 16.58
N GLY A 146 -5.31 -13.02 17.69
CA GLY A 146 -3.89 -12.65 17.77
C GLY A 146 -3.52 -11.22 17.35
N ALA A 147 -4.49 -10.34 17.03
CA ALA A 147 -4.23 -8.99 16.51
C ALA A 147 -4.27 -7.86 17.56
N GLY A 148 -3.73 -8.09 18.76
CA GLY A 148 -3.65 -7.08 19.82
C GLY A 148 -5.01 -6.48 20.19
N ASN A 149 -5.17 -5.17 19.95
CA ASN A 149 -6.39 -4.39 20.23
C ASN A 149 -7.52 -4.60 19.21
N MET A 150 -7.23 -5.24 18.07
CA MET A 150 -8.25 -5.59 17.07
C MET A 150 -8.79 -6.98 17.37
N LYS A 151 -10.10 -7.08 17.55
CA LYS A 151 -10.79 -8.33 17.94
C LYS A 151 -11.68 -8.88 16.84
N TYR A 152 -12.05 -8.03 15.87
CA TYR A 152 -12.92 -8.39 14.77
C TYR A 152 -12.40 -7.87 13.45
N TYR A 153 -12.97 -8.37 12.36
CA TYR A 153 -12.87 -7.74 11.06
C TYR A 153 -14.18 -7.89 10.30
N LEU A 154 -14.54 -6.85 9.56
CA LEU A 154 -15.56 -6.90 8.54
C LEU A 154 -14.94 -7.49 7.27
N ALA A 155 -15.44 -8.65 6.86
CA ALA A 155 -15.10 -9.33 5.62
C ALA A 155 -16.09 -8.95 4.51
N PHE A 156 -15.57 -8.84 3.29
CA PHE A 156 -16.37 -8.63 2.08
C PHE A 156 -16.29 -9.88 1.20
N THR A 157 -17.42 -10.55 0.94
CA THR A 157 -17.47 -11.75 0.10
C THR A 157 -17.18 -11.37 -1.37
N PRO A 158 -16.02 -11.71 -1.95
CA PRO A 158 -15.62 -11.10 -3.22
C PRO A 158 -16.36 -11.69 -4.43
N SER A 159 -16.95 -12.88 -4.29
CA SER A 159 -17.82 -13.49 -5.31
C SER A 159 -19.25 -12.94 -5.32
N ASN A 160 -19.61 -12.02 -4.41
CA ASN A 160 -20.97 -11.51 -4.34
C ASN A 160 -21.32 -10.69 -5.60
N PRO A 161 -22.47 -10.94 -6.26
CA PRO A 161 -22.91 -10.21 -7.45
C PRO A 161 -23.00 -8.69 -7.29
N VAL A 162 -23.16 -8.18 -6.07
CA VAL A 162 -23.17 -6.73 -5.79
C VAL A 162 -21.89 -6.01 -6.24
N TRP A 163 -20.79 -6.76 -6.40
CA TRP A 163 -19.52 -6.22 -6.89
C TRP A 163 -19.44 -6.10 -8.43
N LYS A 164 -20.44 -6.57 -9.19
CA LYS A 164 -20.47 -6.43 -10.66
C LYS A 164 -20.99 -5.05 -11.05
N PHE A 165 -20.14 -4.15 -11.55
CA PHE A 165 -20.51 -2.79 -11.91
C PHE A 165 -21.33 -2.73 -13.20
N ASP A 166 -22.49 -2.06 -13.13
CA ASP A 166 -23.36 -1.74 -14.25
C ASP A 166 -23.49 -0.21 -14.38
N ALA A 167 -24.31 0.26 -15.32
CA ALA A 167 -24.51 1.68 -15.55
C ALA A 167 -25.37 2.39 -14.47
N ALA A 168 -25.83 1.68 -13.43
CA ALA A 168 -26.66 2.29 -12.41
C ALA A 168 -25.82 3.20 -11.49
N PRO A 169 -26.27 4.45 -11.23
CA PRO A 169 -25.53 5.40 -10.40
C PRO A 169 -25.51 5.02 -8.92
N PHE A 170 -26.44 4.18 -8.48
CA PHE A 170 -26.58 3.75 -7.09
C PHE A 170 -27.01 2.29 -7.00
N ARG A 171 -26.38 1.55 -6.09
CA ARG A 171 -26.69 0.13 -5.84
C ARG A 171 -27.53 0.00 -4.58
N SER A 172 -28.84 0.08 -4.75
CA SER A 172 -29.79 -0.02 -3.64
C SER A 172 -29.63 -1.30 -2.83
N SER A 173 -29.26 -2.42 -3.45
CA SER A 173 -28.98 -3.68 -2.76
C SER A 173 -27.84 -3.58 -1.75
N ILE A 174 -26.72 -2.94 -2.11
CA ILE A 174 -25.59 -2.74 -1.18
C ILE A 174 -26.02 -1.88 -0.01
N ALA A 175 -26.76 -0.80 -0.27
CA ALA A 175 -27.21 0.10 0.77
C ALA A 175 -28.16 -0.59 1.76
N VAL A 176 -29.11 -1.39 1.25
CA VAL A 176 -30.02 -2.19 2.09
C VAL A 176 -29.25 -3.24 2.88
N ASP A 177 -28.35 -3.99 2.24
CA ASP A 177 -27.53 -4.99 2.92
C ASP A 177 -26.64 -4.36 4.01
N TYR A 178 -26.11 -3.17 3.77
CA TYR A 178 -25.28 -2.45 4.74
C TYR A 178 -26.10 -1.98 5.94
N VAL A 179 -27.27 -1.39 5.71
CA VAL A 179 -28.17 -0.98 6.81
C VAL A 179 -28.59 -2.19 7.64
N ASN A 180 -29.02 -3.28 6.99
CA ASN A 180 -29.40 -4.51 7.67
C ASN A 180 -28.23 -5.14 8.44
N PHE A 181 -27.01 -5.05 7.90
CA PHE A 181 -25.80 -5.48 8.60
C PHE A 181 -25.55 -4.66 9.86
N LEU A 182 -25.67 -3.33 9.78
CA LEU A 182 -25.54 -2.45 10.95
C LEU A 182 -26.62 -2.73 12.00
N THR A 183 -27.87 -2.92 11.60
CA THR A 183 -28.96 -3.29 12.52
C THR A 183 -28.70 -4.63 13.21
N ALA A 184 -28.03 -5.58 12.55
CA ALA A 184 -27.67 -6.85 13.16
C ALA A 184 -26.47 -6.76 14.11
N LEU A 185 -25.68 -5.67 14.07
CA LEU A 185 -24.57 -5.44 15.01
C LEU A 185 -25.04 -4.91 16.36
N GLU A 186 -26.19 -4.23 16.39
CA GLU A 186 -26.84 -3.71 17.60
C GLU A 186 -27.51 -4.82 18.43
#